data_AF-A0A958EFD1-F1
#
_entry.id   AF-A0A958EFD1-F1
#
_cell.length_a   1.000
_cell.length_b   1.000
_cell.length_c   1.000
_cell.angle_alpha   90.00
_cell.angle_beta   90.00
_cell.angle_gamma   90.00
#
_symmetry.space_group_name_H-M   'P 1'
#
loop_
_entity.id
_entity.type
_entity.pdbx_description
1 polymer ?
#
loop_
_entity_poly.entity_id
_entity_poly.type
_entity_poly.pdbx_seq_one_letter_code
_entity_poly.pdbx_strand_id
1 'polypeptide(L)'
;MSFVHLHNHTEFSLLDGANSIKKLVDKALKYQMPALAITDHGNMFGALNFYKACKSAGIKPIIGMEAYMAPGNRTDKKTTGVRNRTAYHLV
;
A
#
# COMPACT_ATOMS: atom_id res chain seq x y z
N MET A 1 13.63 -20.58 -2.89
CA MET A 1 12.66 -19.86 -3.74
C MET A 1 12.60 -18.42 -3.24
N SER A 2 12.67 -17.41 -4.12
CA SER A 2 12.65 -15.99 -3.73
C SER A 2 11.24 -15.42 -3.92
N PHE A 3 10.77 -14.60 -2.97
CA PHE A 3 9.43 -14.01 -2.99
C PHE A 3 9.46 -12.59 -2.41
N VAL A 4 8.59 -11.71 -2.93
CA VAL A 4 8.44 -10.32 -2.49
C VAL A 4 6.95 -9.97 -2.49
N HIS A 5 6.46 -9.44 -1.37
CA HIS A 5 5.12 -8.84 -1.32
C HIS A 5 5.13 -7.49 -2.03
N LEU A 6 4.31 -7.36 -3.07
CA LEU A 6 4.14 -6.12 -3.84
C LEU A 6 2.87 -5.34 -3.49
N HIS A 7 1.93 -6.00 -2.82
CA HIS A 7 0.71 -5.41 -2.31
C HIS A 7 0.63 -5.69 -0.81
N ASN A 8 0.72 -4.65 0.01
CA ASN A 8 0.75 -4.79 1.46
C ASN A 8 0.38 -3.49 2.17
N HIS A 9 -0.38 -3.62 3.26
CA HIS A 9 -0.85 -2.49 4.06
C HIS A 9 -0.03 -2.35 5.34
N THR A 10 0.29 -1.10 5.68
CA THR A 10 0.93 -0.70 6.93
C THR A 10 -0.09 -0.07 7.88
N GLU A 11 0.34 0.28 9.09
CA GLU A 11 -0.44 1.08 10.06
C GLU A 11 -0.95 2.43 9.51
N PHE A 12 -0.44 2.88 8.36
CA PHE A 12 -0.91 4.09 7.67
C PHE A 12 -2.15 3.85 6.79
N SER A 13 -2.58 2.60 6.60
CA SER A 13 -3.94 2.28 6.21
C SER A 13 -4.86 2.39 7.43
N LEU A 14 -5.13 3.62 7.89
CA LEU A 14 -5.61 3.94 9.25
C LEU A 14 -6.82 3.14 9.77
N LEU A 15 -7.69 2.64 8.88
CA LEU A 15 -8.92 1.94 9.26
C LEU A 15 -8.80 0.40 9.23
N ASP A 16 -7.73 -0.15 8.67
CA ASP A 16 -7.59 -1.60 8.44
C ASP A 16 -6.17 -2.14 8.68
N GLY A 17 -5.14 -1.33 8.41
CA GLY A 17 -3.75 -1.73 8.50
C GLY A 17 -3.28 -1.98 9.93
N ALA A 18 -2.90 -3.23 10.21
CA ALA A 18 -2.39 -3.65 11.52
C ALA A 18 -0.85 -3.77 11.60
N ASN A 19 -0.14 -3.65 10.47
CA ASN A 19 1.30 -3.91 10.41
C ASN A 19 2.10 -2.63 10.63
N SER A 20 2.84 -2.53 11.74
CA SER A 20 3.81 -1.42 11.88
C SER A 20 4.99 -1.59 10.92
N ILE A 21 5.48 -0.46 10.38
CA ILE A 21 6.57 -0.46 9.39
C ILE A 21 7.79 -1.24 9.90
N LYS A 22 8.18 -1.01 11.15
CA LYS A 22 9.34 -1.69 11.76
C LYS A 22 9.17 -3.21 11.76
N LYS A 23 8.03 -3.72 12.25
CA LYS A 23 7.77 -5.17 12.32
C LYS A 23 7.74 -5.79 10.93
N LEU A 24 7.20 -5.06 9.95
CA LEU A 24 7.14 -5.51 8.57
C LEU A 24 8.54 -5.66 7.95
N VAL A 25 9.42 -4.68 8.16
CA VAL A 25 10.82 -4.72 7.73
C VAL A 25 11.59 -5.84 8.44
N ASP A 26 11.42 -5.98 9.76
CA ASP A 26 12.06 -7.05 10.55
C ASP A 26 11.67 -8.45 10.02
N LYS A 27 10.41 -8.63 9.63
CA LYS A 27 9.91 -9.87 9.02
C LYS A 27 10.50 -10.11 7.64
N ALA A 28 10.53 -9.10 6.77
CA ALA A 28 11.12 -9.21 5.44
C ALA A 28 12.61 -9.60 5.51
N LEU A 29 13.35 -9.03 6.46
CA LEU A 29 14.75 -9.40 6.73
C LEU A 29 14.87 -10.86 7.18
N LYS A 30 14.05 -11.29 8.14
CA LYS A 30 14.03 -12.67 8.65
C LYS A 30 13.77 -13.69 7.53
N TYR A 31 12.89 -13.36 6.59
CA TYR A 31 12.57 -14.21 5.44
C TYR A 31 13.50 -14.00 4.24
N GLN A 32 14.56 -13.20 4.39
CA GLN A 32 15.55 -12.93 3.33
C GLN A 32 14.90 -12.38 2.04
N MET A 33 13.86 -11.56 2.18
CA MET A 33 13.20 -10.91 1.04
C MET A 33 14.09 -9.75 0.53
N PRO A 34 14.46 -9.72 -0.76
CA PRO A 34 15.38 -8.70 -1.28
C PRO A 34 14.70 -7.32 -1.42
N ALA A 35 13.37 -7.29 -1.45
CA ALA A 35 12.57 -6.08 -1.55
C ALA A 35 11.28 -6.22 -0.73
N LEU A 36 10.64 -5.09 -0.46
CA LEU A 36 9.35 -5.01 0.22
C LEU A 36 8.56 -3.83 -0.33
N ALA A 37 7.26 -4.00 -0.55
CA ALA A 37 6.37 -2.92 -0.95
C ALA A 37 5.42 -2.47 0.17
N ILE A 38 4.98 -1.21 0.08
CA ILE A 38 3.79 -0.70 0.77
C ILE A 38 2.80 -0.16 -0.27
N THR A 39 1.52 -0.42 -0.07
CA THR A 39 0.41 0.02 -0.91
C THR A 39 -0.76 0.39 -0.02
N ASP A 40 -0.59 1.43 0.80
CA ASP A 40 -1.63 1.85 1.75
C ASP A 40 -2.89 2.38 1.05
N HIS A 41 -4.04 2.25 1.72
CA HIS A 41 -5.34 2.68 1.21
C HIS A 41 -5.38 4.20 0.94
N GLY A 42 -5.34 4.58 -0.34
CA GLY A 42 -5.54 5.95 -0.80
C GLY A 42 -4.54 6.99 -0.28
N ASN A 43 -3.43 6.56 0.31
CA ASN A 43 -2.45 7.44 0.92
C ASN A 43 -1.01 6.90 0.86
N MET A 44 -0.04 7.77 1.17
CA MET A 44 1.39 7.45 1.24
C MET A 44 2.02 8.00 2.51
N PHE A 45 1.26 8.12 3.62
CA PHE A 45 1.74 8.77 4.84
C PHE A 45 2.98 8.08 5.43
N GLY A 46 3.05 6.75 5.31
CA GLY A 46 4.17 5.94 5.78
C GLY A 46 5.41 5.95 4.89
N ALA A 47 5.36 6.54 3.69
CA ALA A 47 6.38 6.34 2.65
C ALA A 47 7.80 6.71 3.07
N LEU A 48 7.99 7.87 3.73
CA LEU A 48 9.31 8.30 4.17
C LEU A 48 9.87 7.41 5.29
N ASN A 49 9.03 7.06 6.25
CA ASN A 49 9.41 6.21 7.38
C ASN A 49 9.76 4.79 6.89
N PHE A 50 8.97 4.26 5.96
CA PHE A 50 9.19 2.98 5.30
C PHE A 50 10.49 2.96 4.51
N TYR A 51 10.72 4.00 3.69
CA TYR A 51 11.94 4.14 2.90
C TYR A 51 13.19 4.10 3.79
N LYS A 52 13.21 4.91 4.86
CA LYS A 52 14.32 4.96 5.82
C LYS A 52 14.53 3.61 6.50
N ALA A 53 13.46 2.97 6.97
CA ALA A 53 13.54 1.68 7.65
C ALA A 53 14.09 0.58 6.72
N CYS A 54 13.60 0.48 5.49
CA CYS A 54 14.10 -0.49 4.52
C CYS A 54 15.56 -0.24 4.15
N LYS A 55 15.94 1.03 3.91
CA LYS A 55 17.33 1.39 3.58
C LYS A 55 18.29 1.02 4.69
N SER A 56 17.95 1.29 5.96
CA SER A 56 18.77 0.90 7.10
C SER A 56 18.91 -0.61 7.25
N ALA A 57 17.91 -1.38 6.82
CA ALA A 57 17.92 -2.85 6.84
C ALA A 57 18.52 -3.49 5.57
N GLY A 58 18.96 -2.70 4.58
CA GLY A 58 19.50 -3.21 3.31
C GLY A 58 18.44 -3.83 2.38
N ILE A 59 17.15 -3.59 2.62
CA ILE A 59 16.04 -4.07 1.78
C ILE A 59 15.69 -3.01 0.74
N LYS A 60 15.41 -3.42 -0.51
CA LYS A 60 14.94 -2.49 -1.55
C LYS A 60 13.49 -2.06 -1.25
N PRO A 61 13.21 -0.79 -0.93
CA PRO A 61 11.84 -0.31 -0.75
C PRO A 61 11.15 -0.15 -2.11
N ILE A 62 9.89 -0.58 -2.19
CA ILE A 62 8.97 -0.31 -3.30
C ILE A 62 7.82 0.53 -2.73
N ILE A 63 7.70 1.77 -3.18
CA ILE A 63 6.70 2.69 -2.66
C ILE A 63 5.52 2.72 -3.63
N GLY A 64 4.34 2.38 -3.12
CA GLY A 64 3.09 2.43 -3.86
C GLY A 64 1.95 2.93 -2.99
N MET A 65 0.76 2.88 -3.57
CA MET A 65 -0.50 3.22 -2.94
C MET A 65 -1.57 2.37 -3.59
N GLU A 66 -2.50 1.85 -2.79
CA GLU A 66 -3.72 1.26 -3.32
C GLU A 66 -4.73 2.39 -3.59
N ALA A 67 -4.85 2.80 -4.86
CA ALA A 67 -5.62 3.98 -5.22
C ALA A 67 -7.13 3.68 -5.28
N TYR A 68 -7.94 4.59 -4.74
CA TYR A 68 -9.38 4.61 -4.96
C TYR A 68 -9.69 5.21 -6.33
N MET A 69 -10.27 4.42 -7.21
CA MET A 69 -10.64 4.85 -8.56
C MET A 69 -12.14 5.08 -8.65
N ALA A 70 -12.50 6.29 -9.11
CA ALA A 70 -13.86 6.57 -9.52
C ALA A 70 -14.19 5.77 -10.80
N PRO A 71 -15.43 5.28 -10.96
CA PRO A 71 -15.84 4.48 -12.12
C PRO A 71 -15.94 5.30 -13.42
N GLY A 72 -15.80 6.62 -13.34
CA GLY A 72 -15.93 7.52 -14.48
C GLY A 72 -15.18 8.82 -14.27
N ASN A 73 -15.33 9.73 -15.24
CA ASN A 73 -14.67 11.03 -15.19
C ASN A 73 -15.30 11.93 -14.13
N ARG A 74 -14.47 12.65 -13.36
CA ARG A 74 -14.91 13.66 -12.39
C ARG A 74 -15.78 14.79 -12.97
N THR A 75 -15.79 14.99 -14.30
CA THR A 75 -16.63 15.99 -14.97
C THR A 75 -17.98 15.45 -15.41
N ASP A 76 -18.18 14.12 -15.38
CA ASP A 76 -19.47 13.52 -15.72
C ASP A 76 -20.45 13.75 -14.56
N LYS A 77 -21.62 14.32 -14.89
CA LYS A 77 -22.69 14.65 -13.93
C LYS A 77 -23.86 13.67 -14.00
N LYS A 78 -23.77 12.62 -14.83
CA LYS A 78 -24.82 11.60 -14.92
C LYS A 78 -24.93 10.87 -13.59
N THR A 79 -26.12 10.91 -12.99
CA THR A 79 -26.43 10.19 -11.75
C THR A 79 -26.55 8.69 -12.03
N THR A 80 -25.45 7.95 -11.85
CA THR A 80 -25.51 6.50 -11.74
C THR A 80 -26.13 6.16 -10.39
N GLY A 81 -27.32 5.56 -10.38
CA GLY A 81 -28.04 5.24 -9.15
C GLY A 81 -27.20 4.45 -8.14
N VAL A 82 -27.58 4.57 -6.86
CA VAL A 82 -26.91 4.05 -5.63
C VAL A 82 -26.54 2.54 -5.66
N ARG A 83 -26.94 1.79 -6.70
CA ARG A 83 -26.74 0.35 -6.84
C ARG A 83 -25.46 -0.08 -7.58
N ASN A 84 -24.73 0.82 -8.25
CA ASN A 84 -23.43 0.48 -8.86
C ASN A 84 -22.30 0.86 -7.90
N ARG A 85 -21.39 -0.08 -7.60
CA ARG A 85 -20.21 0.15 -6.75
C ARG A 85 -19.50 1.43 -7.19
N THR A 86 -19.51 2.43 -6.31
CA THR A 86 -19.17 3.83 -6.61
C THR A 86 -17.67 4.13 -6.61
N ALA A 87 -16.85 3.20 -6.13
CA ALA A 87 -15.40 3.22 -6.23
C ALA A 87 -14.86 1.80 -6.02
N TYR A 88 -13.69 1.51 -6.61
CA TYR A 88 -12.94 0.28 -6.35
C TYR A 88 -11.46 0.60 -6.11
N HIS A 89 -10.76 -0.32 -5.46
CA HIS A 89 -9.35 -0.19 -5.18
C HIS A 89 -8.54 -0.81 -6.33
N LEU A 90 -7.41 -0.19 -6.69
CA LEU A 90 -6.44 -0.76 -7.62
C LEU A 90 -5.39 -1.57 -6.86
N VAL A 91 -5.50 -2.89 -6.98
CA VAL A 91 -4.63 -3.91 -6.35
C VAL A 91 -3.47 -4.28 -7.24
#